data_AF-A0A962ELD4-F1
#
_entry.id   AF-A0A962ELD4-F1
#
_cell.length_a   1.000
_cell.length_b   1.000
_cell.length_c   1.000
_cell.angle_alpha   90.00
_cell.angle_beta   90.00
_cell.angle_gamma   90.00
#
_symmetry.space_group_name_H-M   'P 1'
#
loop_
_entity.id
_entity.type
_entity.pdbx_description
1 polymer ?
#
loop_
_entity_poly.entity_id
_entity_poly.type
_entity_poly.pdbx_seq_one_letter_code
_entity_poly.pdbx_strand_id
1 'polypeptide(L)'
;DSMRRTPGFGGFTFAVDLEFPHKAPVTGQMLANQAAQWSLKLTPDATLKLTLNDETFESAKLPLGSTLCNKLVLTTYYLRSKLNAEIDKSIVTLWLNGKPVIDVSQPSPAEFPADIQQPTYLGQNPEGGELFEGRLGKPYLFNEFYYRDDPWQVGRDIARIENLLCQ
;
A
#
# COMPACT_ATOMS: atom_id res chain seq x y z
N ASP A 1 -7.04 20.70 -12.21
CA ASP A 1 -6.38 19.40 -12.45
C ASP A 1 -5.70 18.98 -11.16
N SER A 2 -6.46 18.43 -10.21
CA SER A 2 -5.95 18.11 -8.88
C SER A 2 -5.24 16.76 -8.93
N MET A 3 -3.99 16.74 -8.49
CA MET A 3 -3.12 15.58 -8.48
C MET A 3 -3.69 14.45 -7.61
N ARG A 4 -4.51 13.58 -8.22
CA ARG A 4 -5.06 12.36 -7.62
C ARG A 4 -3.91 11.37 -7.37
N ARG A 5 -3.25 11.46 -6.22
CA ARG A 5 -2.20 10.52 -5.75
C ARG A 5 -2.76 9.62 -4.65
N THR A 6 -3.88 8.97 -4.93
CA THR A 6 -4.59 8.11 -3.98
C THR A 6 -5.26 6.96 -4.76
N PRO A 7 -5.39 5.76 -4.18
CA PRO A 7 -6.14 4.67 -4.79
C PRO A 7 -7.61 5.07 -5.05
N GLY A 8 -8.27 4.41 -6.00
CA GLY A 8 -9.72 4.56 -6.23
C GLY A 8 -10.18 4.61 -7.69
N PHE A 9 -9.32 5.04 -8.62
CA PHE A 9 -9.56 4.89 -10.06
C PHE A 9 -8.24 4.84 -10.84
N GLY A 10 -8.07 3.84 -11.69
CA GLY A 10 -6.82 3.59 -12.41
C GLY A 10 -5.75 2.97 -11.53
N GLY A 11 -4.49 3.16 -11.92
CA GLY A 11 -3.33 2.64 -11.19
C GLY A 11 -2.84 3.58 -10.11
N PHE A 12 -2.46 3.04 -8.97
CA PHE A 12 -1.79 3.74 -7.88
C PHE A 12 -0.71 2.86 -7.29
N THR A 13 0.46 3.42 -7.02
CA THR A 13 1.55 2.73 -6.33
C THR A 13 2.16 3.61 -5.25
N PHE A 14 2.26 3.08 -4.04
CA PHE A 14 3.00 3.65 -2.92
C PHE A 14 4.18 2.73 -2.61
N ALA A 15 5.38 3.30 -2.48
CA ALA A 15 6.58 2.55 -2.16
C ALA A 15 7.39 3.25 -1.08
N VAL A 16 7.92 2.50 -0.14
CA VAL A 16 8.78 3.02 0.94
C VAL A 16 9.74 1.94 1.38
N ASP A 17 10.98 2.33 1.66
CA ASP A 17 11.91 1.46 2.36
C ASP A 17 11.68 1.56 3.87
N LEU A 18 11.85 0.45 4.59
CA LEU A 18 11.62 0.44 6.02
C LEU A 18 12.45 -0.59 6.79
N GLU A 19 12.73 -0.28 8.04
CA GLU A 19 13.22 -1.23 9.03
C GLU A 19 12.10 -1.48 10.03
N PHE A 20 11.74 -2.75 10.21
CA PHE A 20 10.72 -3.12 11.18
C PHE A 20 11.22 -2.90 12.62
N PRO A 21 10.32 -2.64 13.57
CA PRO A 21 10.69 -2.63 14.98
C PRO A 21 11.27 -3.99 15.40
N HIS A 22 12.11 -3.97 16.43
CA HIS A 22 12.82 -5.17 16.89
C HIS A 22 11.89 -6.22 17.50
N LYS A 23 10.69 -5.82 17.91
CA LYS A 23 9.65 -6.64 18.53
C LYS A 23 8.30 -6.28 17.94
N ALA A 24 7.34 -7.19 18.05
CA ALA A 24 5.96 -6.88 17.73
C ALA A 24 5.47 -5.75 18.63
N PRO A 25 4.72 -4.79 18.09
CA PRO A 25 4.28 -3.65 18.87
C PRO A 25 3.17 -4.08 19.85
N VAL A 26 3.05 -3.36 20.96
CA VAL A 26 1.98 -3.64 21.95
C VAL A 26 0.61 -3.19 21.39
N THR A 27 0.60 -2.13 20.61
CA THR A 27 -0.57 -1.57 19.90
C THR A 27 -0.29 -1.49 18.41
N GLY A 28 -1.33 -1.26 17.59
CA GLY A 28 -1.10 -0.99 16.16
C GLY A 28 -0.18 0.20 15.94
N GLN A 29 0.66 0.11 14.91
CA GLN A 29 1.57 1.17 14.46
C GLN A 29 1.28 1.53 13.01
N MET A 30 1.30 2.82 12.70
CA MET A 30 0.93 3.35 11.39
C MET A 30 2.15 3.47 10.49
N LEU A 31 2.16 2.79 9.34
CA LEU A 31 3.18 3.02 8.32
C LEU A 31 2.77 4.19 7.43
N ALA A 32 1.54 4.17 6.95
CA ALA A 32 0.99 5.22 6.10
C ALA A 32 -0.53 5.34 6.28
N ASN A 33 -1.06 6.56 6.22
CA ASN A 33 -2.48 6.84 6.34
C ASN A 33 -2.91 8.03 5.50
N GLN A 34 -3.97 7.86 4.73
CA GLN A 34 -4.72 8.96 4.16
C GLN A 34 -6.18 8.78 4.58
N ALA A 35 -6.65 9.67 5.46
CA ALA A 35 -7.96 9.54 6.09
C ALA A 35 -9.08 9.33 5.05
N ALA A 36 -9.99 8.39 5.36
CA ALA A 36 -11.09 7.93 4.51
C ALA A 36 -10.70 7.25 3.18
N GLN A 37 -9.41 7.22 2.80
CA GLN A 37 -8.96 6.64 1.54
C GLN A 37 -8.26 5.30 1.76
N TRP A 38 -7.18 5.30 2.54
CA TRP A 38 -6.41 4.08 2.78
C TRP A 38 -5.52 4.20 4.01
N SER A 39 -5.15 3.06 4.59
CA SER A 39 -4.13 3.00 5.62
C SER A 39 -3.36 1.68 5.55
N LEU A 40 -2.13 1.72 6.04
CA LEU A 40 -1.27 0.56 6.19
C LEU A 40 -0.68 0.57 7.58
N LYS A 41 -0.95 -0.49 8.35
CA LYS A 41 -0.56 -0.63 9.75
C LYS A 41 0.23 -1.91 9.98
N LEU A 42 1.19 -1.86 10.90
CA LEU A 42 1.75 -3.03 11.55
C LEU A 42 0.91 -3.31 12.79
N THR A 43 0.38 -4.52 12.90
CA THR A 43 -0.47 -4.95 14.00
C THR A 43 0.33 -5.58 15.15
N PRO A 44 -0.26 -5.76 16.34
CA PRO A 44 0.39 -6.45 17.46
C PRO A 44 0.75 -7.92 17.21
N ASP A 45 0.07 -8.59 16.29
CA ASP A 45 0.37 -9.97 15.87
C ASP A 45 1.49 -10.05 14.81
N ALA A 46 2.11 -8.91 14.49
CA ALA A 46 3.16 -8.76 13.49
C ALA A 46 2.70 -9.05 12.06
N THR A 47 1.48 -8.65 11.71
CA THR A 47 0.96 -8.66 10.34
C THR A 47 0.85 -7.23 9.79
N LEU A 48 0.84 -7.10 8.48
CA LEU A 48 0.49 -5.84 7.82
C LEU A 48 -1.00 -5.83 7.55
N LYS A 49 -1.68 -4.82 8.08
CA LYS A 49 -3.10 -4.56 7.83
C LYS A 49 -3.22 -3.41 6.85
N LEU A 50 -3.70 -3.70 5.66
CA LEU A 50 -4.02 -2.74 4.61
C LEU A 50 -5.52 -2.50 4.61
N THR A 51 -5.93 -1.25 4.79
CA THR A 51 -7.31 -0.84 4.59
C THR A 51 -7.37 0.06 3.35
N LEU A 52 -8.27 -0.24 2.43
CA LEU A 52 -8.53 0.48 1.20
C LEU A 52 -10.03 0.75 1.15
N ASN A 53 -10.43 2.01 1.31
CA ASN A 53 -11.82 2.38 1.61
C ASN A 53 -12.35 1.59 2.83
N ASP A 54 -13.44 0.84 2.68
CA ASP A 54 -14.06 0.02 3.73
C ASP A 54 -13.55 -1.44 3.75
N GLU A 55 -12.63 -1.78 2.83
CA GLU A 55 -12.08 -3.12 2.70
C GLU A 55 -10.78 -3.25 3.47
N THR A 56 -10.56 -4.41 4.07
CA THR A 56 -9.38 -4.69 4.90
C THR A 56 -8.76 -6.00 4.49
N PHE A 57 -7.44 -5.99 4.35
CA PHE A 57 -6.61 -7.12 3.98
C PHE A 57 -5.47 -7.25 4.98
N GLU A 58 -5.14 -8.48 5.35
CA GLU A 58 -4.06 -8.76 6.31
C GLU A 58 -3.04 -9.69 5.67
N SER A 59 -1.76 -9.41 5.91
CA SER A 59 -0.67 -10.27 5.45
C SER A 59 -0.49 -11.49 6.34
N ALA A 60 0.32 -12.44 5.87
CA ALA A 60 0.94 -13.41 6.77
C ALA A 60 1.85 -12.70 7.79
N LYS A 61 2.15 -13.39 8.90
CA LYS A 61 3.03 -12.89 9.95
C LYS A 61 4.42 -12.58 9.42
N LEU A 62 4.96 -11.42 9.78
CA LEU A 62 6.24 -10.93 9.34
C LEU A 62 7.39 -11.40 10.26
N PRO A 63 8.58 -11.65 9.69
CA PRO A 63 9.79 -11.87 10.47
C PRO A 63 10.35 -10.53 10.98
N LEU A 64 9.84 -10.07 12.14
CA LEU A 64 10.34 -8.87 12.81
C LEU A 64 11.78 -9.07 13.33
N GLY A 65 12.42 -7.98 13.78
CA GLY A 65 13.76 -8.04 14.39
C GLY A 65 14.91 -7.95 13.39
N SER A 66 14.63 -7.81 12.10
CA SER A 66 15.66 -7.54 11.11
C SER A 66 15.97 -6.05 11.06
N THR A 67 17.25 -5.70 11.22
CA THR A 67 17.78 -4.35 10.90
C THR A 67 18.06 -4.17 9.41
N LEU A 68 17.77 -5.18 8.59
CA LEU A 68 17.91 -5.07 7.15
C LEU A 68 16.83 -4.14 6.62
N CYS A 69 17.22 -3.30 5.66
CA CYS A 69 16.29 -2.49 4.92
C CYS A 69 15.33 -3.37 4.12
N ASN A 70 14.03 -3.15 4.31
CA ASN A 70 12.96 -3.83 3.61
C ASN A 70 12.33 -2.91 2.57
N LYS A 71 11.93 -3.49 1.45
CA LYS A 71 11.28 -2.80 0.35
C LYS A 71 9.78 -3.09 0.42
N LEU A 72 8.98 -2.09 0.74
CA LEU A 72 7.53 -2.23 0.78
C LEU A 72 6.93 -1.48 -0.41
N VAL A 73 6.12 -2.18 -1.21
CA VAL A 73 5.44 -1.58 -2.35
C VAL A 73 3.98 -2.00 -2.34
N LEU A 74 3.07 -1.05 -2.19
CA LEU A 74 1.65 -1.23 -2.44
C LEU A 74 1.36 -0.81 -3.88
N THR A 75 0.76 -1.69 -4.67
CA THR A 75 0.25 -1.34 -5.99
C THR A 75 -1.21 -1.75 -6.09
N THR A 76 -2.02 -0.87 -6.65
CA THR A 76 -3.46 -1.07 -6.80
C THR A 76 -3.91 -0.64 -8.18
N TYR A 77 -4.89 -1.35 -8.71
CA TYR A 77 -5.57 -0.98 -9.94
C TYR A 77 -7.07 -1.11 -9.72
N TYR A 78 -7.81 -0.04 -9.95
CA TYR A 78 -9.27 -0.03 -9.88
C TYR A 78 -9.83 0.35 -11.24
N LEU A 79 -10.61 -0.55 -11.84
CA LEU A 79 -11.39 -0.27 -13.03
C LEU A 79 -12.86 -0.29 -12.66
N ARG A 80 -13.55 0.80 -12.99
CA ARG A 80 -15.01 0.92 -12.91
C ARG A 80 -15.55 1.47 -14.21
N SER A 81 -16.58 0.84 -14.72
CA SER A 81 -17.30 1.27 -15.90
C SER A 81 -18.71 1.68 -15.52
N LYS A 82 -19.07 2.93 -15.84
CA LYS A 82 -20.45 3.43 -15.66
C LYS A 82 -21.45 2.75 -16.60
N LEU A 83 -20.97 2.11 -17.66
CA LEU A 83 -21.80 1.53 -18.71
C LEU A 83 -21.87 0.00 -18.65
N ASN A 84 -20.87 -0.65 -18.05
CA ASN A 84 -20.80 -2.10 -17.97
C ASN A 84 -20.13 -2.53 -16.65
N ALA A 85 -20.93 -2.71 -15.61
CA ALA A 85 -20.42 -3.10 -14.30
C ALA A 85 -19.76 -4.51 -14.29
N GLU A 86 -20.01 -5.36 -15.31
CA GLU A 86 -19.42 -6.70 -15.38
C GLU A 86 -17.91 -6.69 -15.62
N ILE A 87 -17.34 -5.55 -16.05
CA ILE A 87 -15.89 -5.38 -16.21
C ILE A 87 -15.22 -4.68 -15.03
N ASP A 88 -15.99 -4.37 -13.99
CA ASP A 88 -15.48 -3.74 -12.77
C ASP A 88 -14.57 -4.72 -12.05
N LYS A 89 -13.35 -4.27 -11.76
CA LYS A 89 -12.36 -5.08 -11.07
C LYS A 89 -11.43 -4.21 -10.24
N SER A 90 -10.96 -4.75 -9.12
CA SER A 90 -9.76 -4.25 -8.48
C SER A 90 -8.72 -5.33 -8.33
N ILE A 91 -7.46 -4.90 -8.43
CA ILE A 91 -6.27 -5.69 -8.16
C ILE A 91 -5.49 -4.93 -7.11
N VAL A 92 -5.14 -5.60 -6.01
CA VAL A 92 -4.40 -5.03 -4.89
C VAL A 92 -3.28 -5.99 -4.56
N THR A 93 -2.03 -5.52 -4.65
CA THR A 93 -0.88 -6.31 -4.26
C THR A 93 0.03 -5.49 -3.36
N LEU A 94 0.31 -6.02 -2.17
CA LEU A 94 1.34 -5.50 -1.28
C LEU A 94 2.55 -6.41 -1.37
N TRP A 95 3.67 -5.85 -1.78
CA TRP A 95 4.95 -6.51 -1.94
C TRP A 95 5.85 -6.18 -0.76
N LEU A 96 6.53 -7.19 -0.24
CA LEU A 96 7.63 -7.06 0.71
C LEU A 96 8.84 -7.80 0.17
N ASN A 97 9.91 -7.06 -0.16
CA ASN A 97 11.15 -7.60 -0.74
C ASN A 97 10.89 -8.51 -1.96
N GLY A 98 10.11 -8.01 -2.92
CA GLY A 98 9.78 -8.69 -4.17
C GLY A 98 8.77 -9.84 -4.04
N LYS A 99 8.27 -10.11 -2.83
CA LYS A 99 7.29 -11.17 -2.57
C LYS A 99 5.92 -10.58 -2.24
N PRO A 100 4.83 -11.05 -2.84
CA PRO A 100 3.50 -10.59 -2.49
C PRO A 100 3.17 -11.13 -1.08
N VAL A 101 2.81 -10.23 -0.18
CA VAL A 101 2.34 -10.55 1.19
C VAL A 101 0.84 -10.32 1.34
N ILE A 102 0.25 -9.53 0.43
CA ILE A 102 -1.19 -9.44 0.16
C ILE A 102 -1.32 -9.45 -1.36
N ASP A 103 -2.19 -10.29 -1.91
CA ASP A 103 -2.48 -10.32 -3.35
C ASP A 103 -3.95 -10.68 -3.55
N VAL A 104 -4.75 -9.71 -3.97
CA VAL A 104 -6.20 -9.81 -4.05
C VAL A 104 -6.67 -9.26 -5.38
N SER A 105 -7.55 -10.02 -6.04
CA SER A 105 -8.31 -9.57 -7.19
C SER A 105 -9.79 -9.82 -6.92
N GLN A 106 -10.61 -8.79 -7.08
CA GLN A 106 -12.05 -8.88 -6.81
C GLN A 106 -12.86 -8.20 -7.91
N PRO A 107 -14.02 -8.77 -8.27
CA PRO A 107 -15.00 -8.09 -9.10
C PRO A 107 -15.71 -7.01 -8.30
N SER A 108 -16.21 -5.98 -8.99
CA SER A 108 -17.14 -4.98 -8.41
C SER A 108 -16.68 -4.38 -7.07
N PRO A 109 -15.50 -3.72 -7.00
CA PRO A 109 -15.00 -3.12 -5.75
C PRO A 109 -15.99 -2.08 -5.15
N ALA A 110 -15.73 -1.61 -3.93
CA ALA A 110 -16.42 -0.46 -3.31
C ALA A 110 -15.90 0.91 -3.80
N GLU A 111 -16.79 1.90 -3.97
CA GLU A 111 -16.40 3.23 -4.50
C GLU A 111 -15.61 4.00 -3.47
N PHE A 112 -14.48 4.57 -3.88
CA PHE A 112 -13.69 5.42 -3.00
C PHE A 112 -14.39 6.77 -2.83
N PRO A 113 -14.37 7.34 -1.61
CA PRO A 113 -14.97 8.64 -1.37
C PRO A 113 -14.26 9.73 -2.19
N ALA A 114 -15.04 10.72 -2.63
CA ALA A 114 -14.53 11.80 -3.47
C ALA A 114 -13.59 12.78 -2.74
N ASP A 115 -13.56 12.76 -1.39
CA ASP A 115 -12.71 13.64 -0.61
C ASP A 115 -11.26 13.14 -0.56
N ILE A 116 -10.46 13.63 -1.51
CA ILE A 116 -9.04 13.34 -1.64
C ILE A 116 -8.14 14.45 -1.08
N GLN A 117 -8.69 15.41 -0.33
CA GLN A 117 -7.93 16.58 0.14
C GLN A 117 -7.10 16.28 1.39
N GLN A 118 -7.32 15.13 2.02
CA GLN A 118 -6.58 14.74 3.22
C GLN A 118 -5.13 14.40 2.87
N PRO A 119 -4.15 14.89 3.64
CA PRO A 119 -2.75 14.55 3.42
C PRO A 119 -2.50 13.08 3.77
N THR A 120 -1.47 12.51 3.14
CA THR A 120 -0.92 11.21 3.54
C THR A 120 0.08 11.42 4.69
N TYR A 121 -0.24 10.88 5.86
CA TYR A 121 0.66 10.79 7.00
C TYR A 121 1.50 9.52 6.91
N LEU A 122 2.74 9.59 7.39
CA LEU A 122 3.67 8.48 7.44
C LEU A 122 4.19 8.32 8.86
N GLY A 123 4.29 7.07 9.33
CA GLY A 123 4.83 6.75 10.65
C GLY A 123 3.91 7.08 11.84
N GLN A 124 2.75 7.69 11.61
CA GLN A 124 1.77 8.06 12.63
C GLN A 124 0.40 8.34 12.00
N ASN A 125 -0.64 8.35 12.83
CA ASN A 125 -1.97 8.82 12.42
C ASN A 125 -2.07 10.38 12.46
N PRO A 126 -3.17 10.98 11.95
CA PRO A 126 -3.34 12.44 11.92
C PRO A 126 -3.29 13.12 13.29
N GLU A 127 -3.65 12.39 14.34
CA GLU A 127 -3.64 12.86 15.73
C GLU A 127 -2.25 12.72 16.40
N GLY A 128 -1.26 12.16 15.70
CA GLY A 128 0.08 11.90 16.23
C GLY A 128 0.21 10.63 17.09
N GLY A 129 -0.81 9.77 17.11
CA GLY A 129 -0.81 8.45 17.73
C GLY A 129 -0.38 7.33 16.78
N GLU A 130 -0.45 6.08 17.27
CA GLU A 130 -0.04 4.87 16.53
C GLU A 130 1.36 5.01 15.89
N LEU A 131 2.31 5.56 16.66
CA LEU A 131 3.67 5.82 16.19
C LEU A 131 4.36 4.54 15.74
N PHE A 132 4.96 4.57 14.55
CA PHE A 132 5.82 3.50 14.06
C PHE A 132 7.20 3.61 14.70
N GLU A 133 7.60 2.55 15.40
CA GLU A 133 8.88 2.51 16.13
C GLU A 133 10.05 2.01 15.28
N GLY A 134 9.79 1.67 14.02
CA GLY A 134 10.82 1.36 13.04
C GLY A 134 11.37 2.60 12.33
N ARG A 135 12.10 2.38 11.23
CA ARG A 135 12.55 3.45 10.33
C ARG A 135 11.70 3.41 9.07
N LEU A 136 11.18 4.56 8.64
CA LEU A 136 10.63 4.75 7.31
C LEU A 136 11.60 5.62 6.52
N GLY A 137 11.95 5.19 5.31
CA GLY A 137 12.73 5.97 4.38
C GLY A 137 11.86 6.90 3.53
N LYS A 138 12.36 7.21 2.34
CA LYS A 138 11.70 8.20 1.47
C LYS A 138 10.52 7.54 0.74
N PRO A 139 9.29 8.08 0.88
CA PRO A 139 8.15 7.56 0.15
C PRO A 139 8.21 7.94 -1.33
N TYR A 140 7.72 7.05 -2.19
CA TYR A 140 7.44 7.29 -3.59
C TYR A 140 5.97 7.00 -3.88
N LEU A 141 5.32 7.91 -4.61
CA LEU A 141 3.92 7.78 -5.02
C LEU A 141 3.80 7.94 -6.52
N PHE A 142 3.14 6.98 -7.17
CA PHE A 142 2.94 6.93 -8.61
C PHE A 142 1.46 6.75 -8.94
N ASN A 143 1.01 7.35 -10.04
CA ASN A 143 -0.34 7.15 -10.59
C ASN A 143 -0.34 6.05 -11.65
N GLU A 144 0.36 4.96 -11.33
CA GLU A 144 0.59 3.84 -12.22
C GLU A 144 0.48 2.53 -11.42
N PHE A 145 0.06 1.47 -12.12
CA PHE A 145 0.02 0.12 -11.60
C PHE A 145 1.26 -0.64 -12.08
N TYR A 146 1.93 -1.32 -11.17
CA TYR A 146 3.11 -2.13 -11.43
C TYR A 146 2.81 -3.60 -11.12
N TYR A 147 3.35 -4.52 -11.91
CA TYR A 147 3.13 -5.96 -11.79
C TYR A 147 4.47 -6.67 -11.80
N ARG A 148 4.52 -7.92 -11.32
CA ARG A 148 5.75 -8.72 -11.33
C ARG A 148 6.03 -9.37 -12.68
N ASP A 149 4.99 -9.70 -13.44
CA ASP A 149 5.10 -10.35 -14.74
C ASP A 149 4.23 -9.59 -15.74
N ASP A 150 4.79 -8.54 -16.34
CA ASP A 150 4.09 -7.68 -17.30
C ASP A 150 3.48 -8.47 -18.45
N PRO A 151 2.15 -8.71 -18.46
CA PRO A 151 1.56 -9.47 -19.56
C PRO A 151 1.57 -8.65 -20.86
N TRP A 152 1.86 -7.34 -20.78
CA TRP A 152 1.85 -6.39 -21.90
C TRP A 152 3.25 -5.87 -22.27
N GLN A 153 4.30 -6.29 -21.54
CA GLN A 153 5.71 -5.89 -21.72
C GLN A 153 5.96 -4.37 -21.87
N VAL A 154 5.11 -3.53 -21.27
CA VAL A 154 5.25 -2.06 -21.27
C VAL A 154 6.21 -1.54 -20.19
N GLY A 155 6.93 -2.41 -19.48
CA GLY A 155 8.04 -2.05 -18.60
C GLY A 155 7.62 -1.52 -17.23
N ARG A 156 6.43 -1.92 -16.75
CA ARG A 156 5.95 -1.59 -15.39
C ARG A 156 6.18 -2.74 -14.41
N ASP A 157 7.40 -3.26 -14.43
CA ASP A 157 7.87 -4.27 -13.49
C ASP A 157 8.08 -3.65 -12.10
N ILE A 158 7.59 -4.33 -11.06
CA ILE A 158 7.83 -3.98 -9.66
C ILE A 158 9.32 -3.81 -9.34
N ALA A 159 10.20 -4.57 -10.00
CA ALA A 159 11.65 -4.51 -9.80
C ALA A 159 12.21 -3.09 -10.06
N ARG A 160 11.59 -2.32 -10.96
CA ARG A 160 11.97 -0.93 -11.24
C ARG A 160 11.75 -0.03 -10.03
N ILE A 161 10.64 -0.23 -9.32
CA ILE A 161 10.33 0.51 -8.09
C ILE A 161 11.25 0.07 -6.96
N GLU A 162 11.51 -1.24 -6.84
CA GLU A 162 12.41 -1.78 -5.81
C GLU A 162 13.84 -1.27 -5.91
N ASN A 163 14.33 -0.91 -7.10
CA ASN A 163 15.65 -0.34 -7.29
C ASN A 163 15.78 1.10 -6.77
N LEU A 164 14.65 1.78 -6.47
CA LEU A 164 14.62 3.10 -5.85
C LEU A 164 14.70 3.04 -4.31
N LEU A 165 14.47 1.87 -3.74
CA LEU A 165 14.37 1.63 -2.29
C LEU A 165 15.66 1.05 -1.74
N CYS A 166 15.97 1.37 -0.48
CA CYS A 166 17.18 0.93 0.22
C CYS A 166 18.50 1.38 -0.46
N GLN A 167 18.51 2.60 -0.99
CA GLN A 167 19.71 3.25 -1.52
C GLN A 167 20.59 3.85 -0.43
#